data_AF-A0A954JFU4-F1
#
_entry.id   AF-A0A954JFU4-F1
#
_cell.length_a   1.000
_cell.length_b   1.000
_cell.length_c   1.000
_cell.angle_alpha   90.00
_cell.angle_beta   90.00
_cell.angle_gamma   90.00
#
_symmetry.space_group_name_H-M   'P 1'
#
loop_
_entity.id
_entity.type
_entity.pdbx_description
1 polymer ?
#
loop_
_entity_poly.entity_id
_entity_poly.type
_entity_poly.pdbx_seq_one_letter_code
_entity_poly.pdbx_strand_id
1 'polypeptide(L)'
;QRTEEKRDLIDALYRKGRALAYMELPDVVEKHPIENQEKLSEQIETTFKQLSRWVDPEASDYVLLKVRVLRRQGNVAQAIQLLKKVHDKPAQESWLHHKKLRDMYSELGWTDWSKREQSWMLRFDPGHAKQ
;
A
#
# COMPACT_ATOMS: atom_id res chain seq x y z
N GLN A 1 27.37 -12.99 -7.52
CA GLN A 1 26.51 -13.68 -8.51
C GLN A 1 25.19 -14.21 -7.92
N ARG A 2 25.09 -15.39 -7.29
CA ARG A 2 23.77 -15.91 -6.80
C ARG A 2 22.99 -14.98 -5.86
N THR A 3 23.69 -14.21 -5.03
CA THR A 3 23.10 -13.23 -4.10
C THR A 3 22.64 -11.95 -4.79
N GLU A 4 23.32 -11.51 -5.85
CA GLU A 4 22.94 -10.34 -6.64
C GLU A 4 21.73 -10.65 -7.51
N GLU A 5 21.75 -11.80 -8.20
CA GLU A 5 20.62 -12.28 -9.01
C GLU A 5 19.34 -12.40 -8.16
N LYS A 6 19.46 -12.90 -6.92
CA LYS A 6 18.34 -12.97 -5.98
C LYS A 6 17.83 -11.57 -5.61
N ARG A 7 18.72 -10.63 -5.31
CA ARG A 7 18.34 -9.25 -4.96
C ARG A 7 17.63 -8.56 -6.12
N ASP A 8 18.18 -8.69 -7.32
CA ASP A 8 17.64 -8.06 -8.52
C ASP A 8 16.29 -8.68 -8.89
N LEU A 9 16.11 -10.00 -8.68
CA LEU A 9 14.81 -10.66 -8.82
C LEU A 9 13.78 -10.10 -7.83
N ILE A 10 14.15 -9.94 -6.55
CA ILE A 10 13.26 -9.39 -5.51
C ILE A 10 12.85 -7.96 -5.86
N ASP A 11 13.80 -7.10 -6.24
CA ASP A 11 13.53 -5.72 -6.64
C ASP A 11 12.63 -5.66 -7.88
N ALA A 12 12.89 -6.48 -8.90
CA ALA A 12 12.06 -6.56 -10.09
C ALA A 12 10.63 -7.00 -9.78
N LEU A 13 10.44 -8.05 -8.95
CA LEU A 13 9.13 -8.51 -8.53
C LEU A 13 8.38 -7.45 -7.72
N TYR A 14 9.06 -6.76 -6.81
CA TYR A 14 8.46 -5.70 -6.00
C TYR A 14 8.01 -4.52 -6.85
N ARG A 15 8.89 -4.01 -7.74
CA ARG A 15 8.58 -2.89 -8.64
C ARG A 15 7.44 -3.24 -9.59
N LYS A 16 7.45 -4.45 -10.15
CA LYS A 16 6.36 -4.96 -10.99
C LYS A 16 5.03 -4.97 -10.22
N GLY A 17 5.01 -5.52 -9.01
CA GLY A 17 3.81 -5.57 -8.17
C GLY A 17 3.26 -4.18 -7.87
N ARG A 18 4.14 -3.21 -7.57
CA ARG A 18 3.77 -1.81 -7.35
C ARG A 18 3.21 -1.15 -8.60
N ALA A 19 3.87 -1.33 -9.74
CA ALA A 19 3.42 -0.76 -11.02
C ALA A 19 2.03 -1.26 -11.40
N LEU A 20 1.80 -2.58 -11.33
CA LEU A 20 0.48 -3.16 -11.58
C LEU A 20 -0.58 -2.61 -10.63
N ALA A 21 -0.27 -2.52 -9.33
CA ALA A 21 -1.21 -2.00 -8.34
C ALA A 21 -1.51 -0.50 -8.51
N TYR A 22 -0.61 0.25 -9.15
CA TYR A 22 -0.79 1.67 -9.47
C TYR A 22 -1.61 1.93 -10.72
N MET A 23 -1.80 0.92 -11.58
CA MET A 23 -2.69 1.06 -12.74
C MET A 23 -4.13 1.41 -12.34
N GLU A 24 -4.54 1.07 -11.11
CA GLU A 24 -5.87 1.35 -10.58
C GLU A 24 -5.99 2.72 -9.89
N LEU A 25 -4.95 3.54 -9.91
CA LEU A 25 -5.07 4.90 -9.38
C LEU A 25 -5.97 5.73 -10.31
N PRO A 26 -6.87 6.58 -9.79
CA PRO A 26 -7.86 7.29 -10.60
C PRO A 26 -7.26 8.07 -11.78
N ASP A 27 -6.14 8.76 -11.54
CA ASP A 27 -5.39 9.54 -12.52
C ASP A 27 -4.70 8.66 -13.59
N VAL A 28 -4.35 7.42 -13.23
CA VAL A 28 -3.78 6.45 -14.17
C VAL A 28 -4.88 5.81 -15.00
N VAL A 29 -6.00 5.42 -14.38
CA VAL A 29 -7.16 4.85 -15.09
C VAL A 29 -7.74 5.84 -16.09
N GLU A 30 -7.78 7.13 -15.76
CA GLU A 30 -8.24 8.19 -16.66
C GLU A 30 -7.40 8.25 -17.96
N LYS A 31 -6.09 8.08 -17.85
CA LYS A 31 -5.16 8.14 -19.00
C LYS A 31 -4.97 6.79 -19.71
N HIS A 32 -5.05 5.71 -18.94
CA HIS A 32 -4.80 4.34 -19.34
C HIS A 32 -5.91 3.44 -18.78
N PRO A 33 -7.08 3.42 -19.43
CA PRO A 33 -8.21 2.61 -18.98
C PRO A 33 -7.83 1.14 -18.87
N ILE A 34 -8.29 0.49 -17.80
CA ILE A 34 -8.07 -0.93 -17.61
C ILE A 34 -9.08 -1.71 -18.43
N GLU A 35 -8.61 -2.36 -19.49
CA GLU A 35 -9.47 -3.15 -20.39
C GLU A 35 -10.02 -4.42 -19.72
N ASN A 36 -9.24 -5.04 -18.84
CA ASN A 36 -9.62 -6.28 -18.16
C ASN A 36 -9.15 -6.29 -16.70
N GLN A 37 -10.10 -6.04 -15.80
CA GLN A 37 -9.86 -5.96 -14.36
C GLN A 37 -9.46 -7.31 -13.74
N GLU A 38 -10.02 -8.41 -14.25
CA GLU A 38 -9.73 -9.78 -13.77
C GLU A 38 -8.29 -10.16 -14.09
N LYS A 39 -7.86 -9.94 -15.34
CA LYS A 39 -6.48 -10.19 -15.78
C LYS A 39 -5.46 -9.36 -14.98
N LEU A 40 -5.76 -8.09 -14.70
CA LEU A 40 -4.91 -7.26 -13.85
C LEU A 40 -4.82 -7.84 -12.43
N SER A 41 -5.95 -8.32 -11.90
CA SER A 41 -6.01 -8.96 -10.58
C SER A 41 -5.14 -10.21 -10.51
N GLU A 42 -5.27 -11.11 -11.50
CA GLU A 42 -4.45 -12.32 -11.60
C GLU A 42 -2.95 -12.00 -11.69
N GLN A 43 -2.57 -10.97 -12.47
CA GLN A 43 -1.18 -10.55 -12.61
C GLN A 43 -0.60 -10.05 -11.28
N ILE A 44 -1.39 -9.32 -10.49
CA ILE A 44 -0.98 -8.80 -9.19
C ILE A 44 -0.84 -9.93 -8.18
N GLU A 45 -1.83 -10.83 -8.11
CA GLU A 45 -1.78 -11.97 -7.20
C GLU A 45 -0.62 -12.90 -7.52
N THR A 46 -0.39 -13.19 -8.80
CA THR A 46 0.74 -14.01 -9.26
C THR A 46 2.07 -13.37 -8.89
N THR A 47 2.23 -12.07 -9.18
CA THR A 47 3.47 -11.33 -8.86
C THR A 47 3.70 -11.28 -7.35
N PHE A 48 2.64 -11.05 -6.56
CA PHE A 48 2.72 -11.01 -5.10
C PHE A 48 3.06 -12.39 -4.49
N LYS A 49 2.48 -13.47 -5.03
CA LYS A 49 2.79 -14.86 -4.63
C LYS A 49 4.23 -15.22 -4.96
N GLN A 50 4.74 -14.78 -6.11
CA GLN A 50 6.14 -14.97 -6.47
C GLN A 50 7.08 -14.23 -5.51
N LEU A 51 6.81 -12.95 -5.22
CA LEU A 51 7.60 -12.15 -4.28
C LEU A 51 7.63 -12.78 -2.88
N SER A 52 6.46 -13.21 -2.38
CA SER A 52 6.30 -13.79 -1.03
C SER A 52 7.07 -15.10 -0.81
N ARG A 53 7.61 -15.73 -1.87
CA ARG A 53 8.51 -16.89 -1.76
C ARG A 53 9.94 -16.50 -1.38
N TRP A 54 10.30 -15.24 -1.57
CA TRP A 54 11.68 -14.76 -1.43
C TRP A 54 11.88 -13.86 -0.22
N VAL A 55 10.82 -13.18 0.23
CA VAL A 55 10.84 -12.18 1.31
C VAL A 55 9.65 -12.37 2.23
N ASP A 56 9.79 -11.85 3.46
CA ASP A 56 8.64 -11.65 4.35
C ASP A 56 7.81 -10.45 3.83
N PRO A 57 6.56 -10.66 3.39
CA PRO A 57 5.71 -9.57 2.89
C PRO A 57 5.24 -8.61 4.00
N GLU A 58 5.41 -8.94 5.29
CA GLU A 58 5.14 -8.04 6.41
C GLU A 58 6.32 -7.13 6.77
N ALA A 59 7.51 -7.38 6.21
CA ALA A 59 8.67 -6.53 6.42
C ALA A 59 8.43 -5.11 5.87
N SER A 60 9.07 -4.11 6.48
CA SER A 60 8.88 -2.69 6.19
C SER A 60 8.99 -2.33 4.71
N ASP A 61 9.88 -3.00 3.99
CA ASP A 61 10.20 -2.70 2.59
C ASP A 61 9.06 -3.14 1.65
N TYR A 62 8.30 -4.18 2.03
CA TYR A 62 7.29 -4.83 1.19
C TYR A 62 5.86 -4.65 1.70
N VAL A 63 5.68 -4.21 2.95
CA VAL A 63 4.38 -4.09 3.63
C VAL A 63 3.34 -3.34 2.80
N LEU A 64 3.75 -2.28 2.10
CA LEU A 64 2.83 -1.42 1.35
C LEU A 64 2.16 -2.17 0.19
N LEU A 65 2.88 -3.11 -0.42
CA LEU A 65 2.32 -3.96 -1.47
C LEU A 65 1.33 -4.96 -0.85
N LYS A 66 1.66 -5.58 0.29
CA LYS A 66 0.76 -6.47 1.03
C LYS A 66 -0.53 -5.76 1.43
N VAL A 67 -0.44 -4.55 1.99
CA VAL A 67 -1.61 -3.71 2.36
C VAL A 67 -2.53 -3.49 1.16
N ARG A 68 -1.97 -3.20 -0.02
CA ARG A 68 -2.75 -2.99 -1.24
C ARG A 68 -3.45 -4.26 -1.71
N VAL A 69 -2.77 -5.41 -1.67
CA VAL A 69 -3.36 -6.72 -1.98
C VAL A 69 -4.50 -7.05 -1.03
N LEU A 70 -4.32 -6.84 0.28
CA LEU A 70 -5.38 -7.07 1.28
C LEU A 70 -6.62 -6.19 1.02
N ARG A 71 -6.45 -4.91 0.70
CA ARG A 71 -7.56 -4.03 0.35
C ARG A 71 -8.33 -4.51 -0.88
N ARG A 72 -7.63 -4.97 -1.93
CA ARG A 72 -8.26 -5.52 -3.14
C ARG A 72 -9.07 -6.79 -2.87
N GLN A 73 -8.64 -7.59 -1.92
CA GLN A 73 -9.35 -8.80 -1.49
C GLN A 73 -10.51 -8.51 -0.53
N GLY A 74 -10.82 -7.24 -0.25
CA GLY A 74 -11.84 -6.84 0.72
C GLY A 74 -11.39 -6.97 2.19
N ASN A 75 -10.15 -7.40 2.45
CA ASN A 75 -9.60 -7.61 3.79
C ASN A 75 -9.04 -6.30 4.38
N VAL A 76 -9.82 -5.22 4.33
CA VAL A 76 -9.39 -3.86 4.71
C VAL A 76 -8.99 -3.78 6.19
N ALA A 77 -9.68 -4.49 7.08
CA ALA A 77 -9.34 -4.51 8.51
C ALA A 77 -7.93 -5.10 8.78
N GLN A 78 -7.57 -6.18 8.08
CA GLN A 78 -6.22 -6.76 8.16
C GLN A 78 -5.18 -5.79 7.58
N ALA A 79 -5.52 -5.08 6.51
CA ALA A 79 -4.65 -4.06 5.92
C ALA A 79 -4.34 -2.93 6.91
N ILE A 80 -5.35 -2.48 7.67
CA ILE A 80 -5.19 -1.48 8.75
C ILE A 80 -4.27 -2.01 9.86
N GLN A 81 -4.52 -3.23 10.36
CA GLN A 81 -3.70 -3.84 11.41
C GLN A 81 -2.23 -3.95 11.00
N LEU A 82 -1.99 -4.43 9.78
CA LEU A 82 -0.65 -4.57 9.24
C LEU A 82 0.05 -3.21 9.09
N LEU A 83 -0.65 -2.19 8.58
CA LEU A 83 -0.08 -0.85 8.41
C LEU A 83 0.29 -0.23 9.76
N LYS A 84 -0.52 -0.43 10.80
CA LYS A 84 -0.21 0.04 12.16
C LYS A 84 1.02 -0.65 12.74
N LYS A 85 1.09 -1.98 12.65
CA LYS A 85 2.20 -2.80 13.17
C LYS A 85 3.57 -2.36 12.65
N VAL A 86 3.66 -1.96 11.38
CA VAL A 86 4.93 -1.55 10.78
C VAL A 86 5.35 -0.12 11.19
N HIS A 87 4.41 0.71 11.62
CA HIS A 87 4.63 2.13 11.93
C HIS A 87 4.73 2.44 13.44
N ASP A 88 4.92 1.44 14.31
CA ASP A 88 5.15 1.63 15.76
C ASP A 88 6.44 2.42 16.11
N LYS A 89 7.14 3.00 15.13
CA LYS A 89 8.32 3.86 15.34
C LYS A 89 7.93 5.35 15.21
N PRO A 90 8.17 6.19 16.23
CA PRO A 90 7.75 7.61 16.26
C PRO A 90 8.24 8.45 15.07
N ALA A 91 9.37 8.10 14.47
CA ALA A 91 9.96 8.81 13.33
C ALA A 91 9.23 8.55 11.99
N GLN A 92 8.25 7.65 11.94
CA GLN A 92 7.52 7.26 10.73
C GLN A 92 6.03 7.66 10.75
N GLU A 93 5.60 8.46 11.75
CA GLU A 93 4.32 9.18 11.77
C GLU A 93 4.32 10.27 10.69
N SER A 94 4.19 9.83 9.44
CA SER A 94 4.16 10.70 8.27
C SER A 94 2.72 11.03 7.89
N TRP A 95 2.50 12.20 7.29
CA TRP A 95 1.23 12.57 6.65
C TRP A 95 0.66 11.43 5.78
N LEU A 96 1.52 10.74 5.01
CA LEU A 96 1.13 9.63 4.15
C LEU A 96 0.58 8.42 4.91
N HIS A 97 1.07 8.16 6.13
CA HIS A 97 0.58 7.07 6.97
C HIS A 97 -0.87 7.33 7.39
N HIS A 98 -1.14 8.48 7.98
CA HIS A 98 -2.49 8.85 8.43
C HIS A 98 -3.46 9.00 7.26
N LYS A 99 -3.01 9.52 6.11
CA LYS A 99 -3.81 9.54 4.87
C LYS A 99 -4.30 8.14 4.50
N LYS A 100 -3.41 7.14 4.50
CA LYS A 100 -3.76 5.75 4.14
C LYS A 100 -4.73 5.13 5.13
N LEU A 101 -4.54 5.34 6.44
CA LEU A 101 -5.47 4.84 7.46
C LEU A 101 -6.85 5.47 7.31
N ARG A 102 -6.90 6.80 7.14
CA ARG A 102 -8.14 7.53 6.86
C ARG A 102 -8.90 6.95 5.67
N ASP A 103 -8.22 6.75 4.55
CA ASP A 103 -8.83 6.20 3.33
C ASP A 103 -9.43 4.80 3.60
N MET A 104 -8.70 3.92 4.29
CA MET A 104 -9.19 2.59 4.64
C MET A 104 -10.34 2.61 5.66
N TYR A 105 -10.34 3.53 6.63
CA TYR A 105 -11.46 3.70 7.54
C TYR A 105 -12.71 4.21 6.83
N SER A 106 -12.54 5.12 5.86
CA SER A 106 -13.63 5.59 4.99
C SER A 106 -14.20 4.46 4.12
N GLU A 107 -13.36 3.57 3.59
CA GLU A 107 -13.79 2.38 2.84
C GLU A 107 -14.69 1.46 3.68
N LEU A 108 -14.45 1.37 4.99
CA LEU A 108 -15.27 0.60 5.93
C LEU A 108 -16.50 1.35 6.46
N GLY A 109 -16.68 2.62 6.09
CA GLY A 109 -17.74 3.49 6.65
C GLY A 109 -17.49 3.93 8.10
N TRP A 110 -16.27 3.75 8.63
CA TRP A 110 -15.92 4.09 10.01
C TRP A 110 -15.56 5.57 10.12
N THR A 111 -16.57 6.42 10.08
CA THR A 111 -16.42 7.88 9.95
C THR A 111 -15.63 8.52 11.10
N ASP A 112 -15.83 8.06 12.33
CA ASP A 112 -15.15 8.65 13.50
C ASP A 112 -13.65 8.37 13.48
N TRP A 113 -13.28 7.15 13.12
CA TRP A 113 -11.88 6.75 12.94
C TRP A 113 -11.24 7.49 11.76
N SER A 114 -11.95 7.62 10.64
CA SER A 114 -11.49 8.40 9.50
C SER A 114 -11.24 9.87 9.87
N LYS A 115 -12.18 10.52 10.58
CA LYS A 115 -12.00 11.89 11.09
C LYS A 115 -10.82 12.02 12.04
N ARG A 116 -10.62 11.04 12.92
CA ARG A 116 -9.47 11.01 13.84
C ARG A 116 -8.15 10.99 13.07
N GLU A 117 -8.04 10.12 12.07
CA GLU A 117 -6.83 10.02 11.25
C GLU A 117 -6.64 11.25 10.36
N GLN A 118 -7.71 11.89 9.88
CA GLN A 118 -7.63 13.18 9.20
C GLN A 118 -7.02 14.26 10.10
N SER A 119 -7.42 14.34 11.37
CA SER A 119 -6.84 15.29 12.33
C SER A 119 -5.35 15.05 12.56
N TRP A 120 -4.93 13.78 12.65
CA TRP A 120 -3.50 13.43 12.74
C TRP A 120 -2.74 13.77 11.46
N MET A 121 -3.32 13.47 10.30
CA MET A 121 -2.74 13.82 9.00
C MET A 121 -2.45 15.32 8.91
N LEU A 122 -3.37 16.19 9.33
CA LEU A 122 -3.18 17.64 9.32
C LEU A 122 -2.04 18.10 10.25
N ARG A 123 -1.85 17.45 11.41
CA ARG A 123 -0.74 17.79 12.33
C ARG A 123 0.64 17.57 11.72
N PHE A 124 0.74 16.60 10.83
CA PHE A 124 1.99 16.23 10.14
C PHE A 124 2.05 16.73 8.70
N ASP A 125 1.13 17.61 8.29
CA ASP A 125 1.11 18.17 6.95
C ASP A 125 2.33 19.10 6.73
N PRO A 126 3.23 18.79 5.78
CA PRO A 126 4.37 19.64 5.45
C PRO A 126 3.98 21.06 5.03
N GLY A 127 2.73 21.28 4.63
CA GLY A 127 2.18 22.58 4.26
C GLY A 127 1.60 23.41 5.41
N HIS A 128 1.29 22.81 6.57
CA HIS A 128 0.63 23.54 7.67
C HIS A 128 1.56 24.41 8.51
N ALA A 129 2.87 24.16 8.48
CA ALA A 129 3.86 24.93 9.25
C ALA A 129 4.22 26.32 8.65
N LYS A 130 3.49 26.79 7.63
CA LYS A 130 3.77 28.04 6.90
C LYS A 130 2.72 29.16 7.09
N GLN A 131 1.92 29.12 8.16
CA GLN A 131 0.96 30.18 8.48
C GLN A 131 1.30 30.85 9.80
#